data_AF-A0A7W0K2B1-F1
#
_entry.id   AF-A0A7W0K2B1-F1
#
_cell.length_a   1.000
_cell.length_b   1.000
_cell.length_c   1.000
_cell.angle_alpha   90.00
_cell.angle_beta   90.00
_cell.angle_gamma   90.00
#
_symmetry.space_group_name_H-M   'P 1'
#
loop_
_entity.id
_entity.type
_entity.pdbx_description
1 polymer ?
#
loop_
_entity_poly.entity_id
_entity_poly.type
_entity_poly.pdbx_seq_one_letter_code
_entity_poly.pdbx_strand_id
1 'polypeptide(L)'
;FVLGLLNDYGLADFYLELSTRDEDKFVGSPEIWEEATDTLERVATASGLELVPDPGGAAFYGPKISVQARDAIGRTWQISTIQLDFNSPERFELEYTASDGSRQRPVMIHRALFGSIERFLGVLTEHYAGAFPPWLAPVQVVAIPIAERHEDYLVALAAELKRQGIRVEVDRSDDRMQKKIRNAQLAKVPFMVIAGDRDVDEGAVSFRYRSGEQDNGVPTDEAVRRVVDAVERRVQV
;
A
#
# COMPACT_ATOMS: atom_id res chain seq x y z
N PHE A 1 7.07 -12.32 -4.51
CA PHE A 1 5.79 -11.88 -3.92
C PHE A 1 5.94 -10.60 -3.10
N VAL A 2 6.70 -10.58 -1.99
CA VAL A 2 6.86 -9.38 -1.12
C VAL A 2 7.21 -8.11 -1.89
N LEU A 3 8.23 -8.17 -2.74
CA LEU A 3 8.66 -7.01 -3.53
C LEU A 3 7.57 -6.50 -4.48
N GLY A 4 6.85 -7.41 -5.15
CA GLY A 4 5.74 -7.04 -6.03
C GLY A 4 4.59 -6.39 -5.26
N LEU A 5 4.26 -6.93 -4.07
CA LEU A 5 3.27 -6.33 -3.19
C LEU A 5 3.66 -4.90 -2.78
N LEU A 6 4.90 -4.68 -2.34
CA LEU A 6 5.35 -3.34 -1.94
C LEU A 6 5.42 -2.37 -3.14
N ASN A 7 5.77 -2.88 -4.32
CA ASN A 7 5.75 -2.13 -5.58
C ASN A 7 4.36 -1.66 -5.97
N ASP A 8 3.31 -2.45 -5.72
CA ASP A 8 1.92 -2.01 -5.92
C ASP A 8 1.56 -0.78 -5.05
N TYR A 9 2.25 -0.58 -3.93
CA TYR A 9 2.12 0.60 -3.05
C TYR A 9 3.15 1.70 -3.35
N GLY A 10 3.84 1.64 -4.50
CA GLY A 10 4.78 2.67 -4.95
C GLY A 10 6.18 2.60 -4.35
N LEU A 11 6.48 1.62 -3.51
CA LEU A 11 7.84 1.39 -2.99
C LEU A 11 8.59 0.49 -3.97
N ALA A 12 9.72 0.95 -4.53
CA ALA A 12 10.44 0.20 -5.56
C ALA A 12 11.95 0.06 -5.30
N ASP A 13 12.51 0.86 -4.40
CA ASP A 13 13.92 0.81 -4.02
C ASP A 13 14.08 -0.05 -2.76
N PHE A 14 14.61 -1.26 -2.96
CA PHE A 14 14.75 -2.27 -1.92
C PHE A 14 16.19 -2.75 -1.77
N TYR A 15 16.55 -3.06 -0.54
CA TYR A 15 17.68 -3.93 -0.23
C TYR A 15 17.29 -4.87 0.91
N LEU A 16 18.11 -5.88 1.15
CA LEU A 16 17.87 -6.90 2.16
C LEU A 16 18.89 -6.75 3.29
N GLU A 17 18.44 -7.00 4.52
CA GLU A 17 19.32 -7.20 5.67
C GLU A 17 19.19 -8.63 6.17
N LEU A 18 20.33 -9.31 6.35
CA LEU A 18 20.39 -10.63 6.97
C LEU A 18 20.78 -10.46 8.43
N SER A 19 19.80 -10.60 9.32
CA SER A 19 20.06 -10.55 10.75
C SER A 19 20.41 -11.93 11.29
N THR A 20 21.56 -12.03 11.96
CA THR A 20 22.09 -13.27 12.54
C THR A 20 22.02 -13.25 14.06
N ARG A 21 22.34 -14.38 14.71
CA ARG A 21 22.20 -14.54 16.17
C ARG A 21 22.98 -13.48 16.95
N ASP A 22 22.40 -13.09 18.07
CA ASP A 22 23.11 -12.43 19.17
C ASP A 22 23.91 -13.49 19.94
N GLU A 23 25.13 -13.18 20.38
CA GLU A 23 26.01 -14.15 21.07
C GLU A 23 25.51 -14.51 22.47
N ASP A 24 24.80 -13.59 23.13
CA ASP A 24 24.35 -13.72 24.51
C ASP A 24 22.88 -14.17 24.62
N LYS A 25 22.09 -14.02 23.55
CA LYS A 25 20.63 -14.18 23.60
C LYS A 25 20.05 -14.96 22.41
N PHE A 26 20.30 -16.28 22.39
CA PHE A 26 19.67 -17.19 21.44
C PHE A 26 19.29 -18.54 22.07
N VAL A 27 18.42 -19.27 21.38
CA VAL A 27 18.03 -20.65 21.71
C VAL A 27 18.26 -21.57 20.51
N GLY A 28 18.35 -22.87 20.76
CA GLY A 28 18.71 -23.86 19.76
C GLY A 28 20.22 -24.05 19.62
N SER A 29 20.62 -25.03 18.81
CA SER A 29 22.04 -25.38 18.65
C SER A 29 22.74 -24.47 17.63
N PRO A 30 24.07 -24.30 17.72
CA PRO A 30 24.84 -23.58 16.72
C PRO A 30 24.65 -24.08 15.28
N GLU A 31 24.51 -25.40 15.10
CA GLU A 31 24.36 -26.05 13.81
C GLU A 31 23.03 -25.67 13.14
N ILE A 32 21.94 -25.61 13.93
CA ILE A 32 20.63 -25.18 13.44
C ILE A 32 20.70 -23.71 12.98
N TRP A 33 21.39 -22.87 13.73
CA TRP A 33 21.56 -21.47 13.38
C TRP A 33 22.37 -21.27 12.11
N GLU A 34 23.44 -22.05 11.94
CA GLU A 34 24.27 -22.06 10.72
C GLU A 34 23.43 -22.49 9.51
N GLU A 35 22.72 -23.62 9.60
CA GLU A 35 21.84 -24.10 8.53
C GLU A 35 20.76 -23.08 8.15
N ALA A 36 20.11 -22.48 9.15
CA ALA A 36 19.08 -21.46 8.94
C ALA A 36 19.64 -20.19 8.30
N THR A 37 20.81 -19.73 8.75
CA THR A 37 21.46 -18.52 8.26
C THR A 37 21.93 -18.71 6.83
N ASP A 38 22.62 -19.80 6.53
CA ASP A 38 23.09 -20.14 5.20
C ASP A 38 21.92 -20.29 4.21
N THR A 39 20.81 -20.87 4.67
CA THR A 39 19.60 -21.00 3.86
C THR A 39 19.02 -19.64 3.50
N LEU A 40 18.92 -18.72 4.47
CA LEU A 40 18.45 -17.37 4.21
C LEU A 40 19.42 -16.59 3.32
N GLU A 41 20.72 -16.69 3.55
CA GLU A 41 21.73 -16.02 2.73
C GLU A 41 21.63 -16.47 1.26
N ARG A 42 21.58 -17.78 0.99
CA ARG A 42 21.42 -18.31 -0.37
C ARG A 42 20.17 -17.77 -1.06
N VAL A 43 19.03 -17.75 -0.34
CA VAL A 43 17.77 -17.24 -0.89
C VAL A 43 17.83 -15.74 -1.13
N ALA A 44 18.43 -14.97 -0.23
CA ALA A 44 18.62 -13.53 -0.35
C ALA A 44 19.52 -13.19 -1.55
N THR A 45 20.69 -13.82 -1.66
CA THR A 45 21.61 -13.60 -2.79
C THR A 45 20.96 -13.98 -4.13
N ALA A 46 20.21 -15.09 -4.17
CA ALA A 46 19.49 -15.51 -5.38
C ALA A 46 18.41 -14.51 -5.82
N SER A 47 17.94 -13.62 -4.94
CA SER A 47 16.99 -12.57 -5.30
C SER A 47 17.60 -11.47 -6.17
N GLY A 48 18.94 -11.33 -6.19
CA GLY A 48 19.65 -10.28 -6.91
C GLY A 48 19.63 -8.91 -6.23
N LEU A 49 19.00 -8.78 -5.05
CA LEU A 49 19.07 -7.57 -4.23
C LEU A 49 20.39 -7.50 -3.46
N GLU A 50 20.81 -6.28 -3.13
CA GLU A 50 21.89 -6.05 -2.19
C GLU A 50 21.53 -6.69 -0.84
N LEU A 51 22.48 -7.46 -0.28
CA LEU A 51 22.35 -8.11 1.02
C LEU A 51 23.36 -7.52 1.99
N VAL A 52 22.86 -6.88 3.04
CA VAL A 52 23.66 -6.23 4.08
C VAL A 52 23.64 -7.09 5.34
N PRO A 53 24.78 -7.34 6.00
CA PRO A 53 24.81 -8.07 7.26
C PRO A 53 24.29 -7.22 8.42
N ASP A 54 23.48 -7.83 9.30
CA ASP A 54 22.95 -7.24 10.54
C ASP A 54 23.25 -8.14 11.75
N PRO A 55 24.52 -8.22 12.18
CA PRO A 55 24.94 -9.15 13.24
C PRO A 55 24.26 -8.82 14.57
N GLY A 56 23.66 -9.83 15.20
CA GLY A 56 22.92 -9.68 16.46
C GLY A 56 21.50 -9.13 16.32
N GLY A 57 21.03 -8.78 15.11
CA GLY A 57 19.69 -8.23 14.89
C GLY A 57 18.57 -9.28 14.82
N ALA A 58 18.89 -10.57 14.87
CA ALA A 58 17.90 -11.65 14.81
C ALA A 58 17.04 -11.70 16.09
N ALA A 59 15.87 -12.34 16.00
CA ALA A 59 15.17 -12.73 17.22
C ALA A 59 15.87 -13.94 17.84
N PHE A 60 15.64 -14.17 19.14
CA PHE A 60 16.31 -15.22 19.90
C PHE A 60 16.12 -16.65 19.33
N TYR A 61 15.09 -16.89 18.50
CA TYR A 61 14.70 -18.21 17.99
C TYR A 61 15.11 -18.49 16.54
N GLY A 62 15.77 -17.55 15.84
CA GLY A 62 16.32 -17.83 14.51
C GLY A 62 16.61 -16.60 13.65
N PRO A 63 17.39 -16.76 12.57
CA PRO A 63 17.82 -15.68 11.70
C PRO A 63 16.65 -15.16 10.84
N LYS A 64 16.77 -13.94 10.34
CA LYS A 64 15.74 -13.32 9.50
C LYS A 64 16.32 -12.52 8.35
N ILE A 65 15.59 -12.49 7.24
CA ILE A 65 15.75 -11.49 6.19
C ILE A 65 14.73 -10.38 6.45
N SER A 66 15.21 -9.15 6.45
CA SER A 66 14.38 -7.95 6.49
C SER A 66 14.42 -7.25 5.14
N VAL A 67 13.25 -6.91 4.58
CA VAL A 67 13.14 -6.08 3.39
C VAL A 67 13.12 -4.62 3.83
N GLN A 68 14.18 -3.92 3.43
CA GLN A 68 14.35 -2.50 3.65
C GLN A 68 13.87 -1.76 2.40
N ALA A 69 13.01 -0.76 2.57
CA ALA A 69 12.50 0.08 1.49
C ALA A 69 12.93 1.52 1.70
N ARG A 70 13.46 2.17 0.65
CA ARG A 70 13.72 3.61 0.67
C ARG A 70 12.47 4.37 0.25
N ASP A 71 12.13 5.42 1.01
CA ASP A 71 11.03 6.32 0.64
C ASP A 71 11.47 7.39 -0.36
N ALA A 72 10.52 8.23 -0.81
CA ALA A 72 10.75 9.24 -1.84
C ALA A 72 11.77 10.33 -1.46
N ILE A 73 12.16 10.44 -0.18
CA ILE A 73 13.16 11.40 0.31
C ILE A 73 14.44 10.72 0.81
N GLY A 74 14.60 9.42 0.53
CA GLY A 74 15.83 8.66 0.77
C GLY A 74 16.00 8.08 2.17
N ARG A 75 14.95 8.09 3.01
CA ARG A 75 15.00 7.40 4.31
C ARG A 75 14.69 5.92 4.13
N THR A 76 15.33 5.09 4.94
CA THR A 76 15.11 3.64 4.93
C THR A 76 14.11 3.22 6.00
N TRP A 77 13.21 2.32 5.61
CA TRP A 77 12.24 1.69 6.49
C TRP A 77 12.31 0.18 6.36
N GLN A 78 12.41 -0.50 7.50
CA GLN A 78 12.15 -1.93 7.57
C GLN A 78 10.64 -2.17 7.44
N ILE A 79 10.22 -2.85 6.37
CA ILE A 79 8.80 -3.08 6.07
C ILE A 79 8.41 -4.54 6.28
N SER A 80 9.11 -5.45 5.61
CA SER A 80 8.77 -6.88 5.65
C SER A 80 9.84 -7.70 6.33
N THR A 81 9.44 -8.82 6.92
CA THR A 81 10.37 -9.79 7.51
C THR A 81 10.00 -11.21 7.10
N ILE A 82 11.02 -12.03 6.88
CA ILE A 82 10.93 -13.47 6.68
C ILE A 82 11.95 -14.11 7.63
N GLN A 83 11.48 -14.91 8.56
CA GLN A 83 12.30 -15.49 9.62
C GLN A 83 12.12 -16.99 9.67
N LEU A 84 13.24 -17.70 9.78
CA LEU A 84 13.23 -19.15 9.96
C LEU A 84 13.32 -19.47 11.44
N ASP A 85 12.39 -20.30 11.92
CA ASP A 85 12.31 -20.75 13.29
C ASP A 85 12.26 -22.29 13.31
N PHE A 86 13.37 -22.85 13.79
CA PHE A 86 13.56 -24.29 13.99
C PHE A 86 13.31 -24.69 15.44
N ASN A 87 13.25 -23.72 16.36
CA ASN A 87 13.19 -23.96 17.79
C ASN A 87 11.75 -24.12 18.29
N SER A 88 10.82 -23.26 17.86
CA SER A 88 9.41 -23.37 18.29
C SER A 88 8.79 -24.73 17.92
N PRO A 89 8.99 -25.27 16.70
CA PRO A 89 8.51 -26.61 16.36
C PRO A 89 8.99 -27.70 17.31
N GLU A 90 10.22 -27.62 17.82
CA GLU A 90 10.74 -28.59 18.80
C GLU A 90 10.06 -28.42 20.15
N ARG A 91 9.97 -27.18 20.66
CA ARG A 91 9.38 -26.89 21.97
C ARG A 91 7.88 -27.18 22.06
N PHE A 92 7.18 -27.08 20.95
CA PHE A 92 5.75 -27.40 20.85
C PHE A 92 5.49 -28.85 20.42
N GLU A 93 6.54 -29.67 20.25
CA GLU A 93 6.43 -31.06 19.79
C GLU A 93 5.64 -31.17 18.47
N LEU A 94 5.84 -30.21 17.56
CA LEU A 94 5.17 -30.21 16.26
C LEU A 94 5.77 -31.30 15.38
N GLU A 95 4.88 -32.05 14.73
CA GLU A 95 5.24 -33.16 13.87
C GLU A 95 4.23 -33.31 12.73
N TYR A 96 4.71 -33.77 11.58
CA TYR A 96 3.89 -34.23 10.46
C TYR A 96 4.34 -35.62 10.02
N THR A 97 3.47 -36.35 9.32
CA THR A 97 3.82 -37.65 8.72
C THR A 97 4.35 -37.41 7.31
N ALA A 98 5.61 -37.78 7.07
CA ALA A 98 6.24 -37.68 5.76
C ALA A 98 5.74 -38.76 4.80
N SER A 99 6.13 -38.66 3.52
CA SER A 99 5.71 -39.59 2.46
C SER A 99 6.15 -41.02 2.68
N ASP A 100 7.22 -41.25 3.44
CA ASP A 100 7.73 -42.57 3.83
C ASP A 100 7.06 -43.12 5.10
N GLY A 101 6.10 -42.39 5.69
CA GLY A 101 5.41 -42.75 6.93
C GLY A 101 6.15 -42.36 8.21
N SER A 102 7.37 -41.81 8.12
CA SER A 102 8.12 -41.33 9.28
C SER A 102 7.50 -40.05 9.87
N ARG A 103 7.65 -39.86 11.18
CA ARG A 103 7.30 -38.60 11.85
C ARG A 103 8.46 -37.63 11.69
N GLN A 104 8.19 -36.48 11.09
CA GLN A 104 9.16 -35.43 10.82
C GLN A 104 8.73 -34.13 11.48
N ARG A 105 9.69 -33.29 11.85
CA ARG A 105 9.41 -31.96 12.43
C ARG A 105 9.32 -30.92 11.31
N PRO A 106 8.31 -30.04 11.30
CA PRO A 106 8.25 -28.96 10.33
C PRO A 106 9.21 -27.83 10.72
N VAL A 107 9.62 -27.04 9.73
CA VAL A 107 10.27 -25.72 9.96
C VAL A 107 9.19 -24.65 9.95
N MET A 108 9.25 -23.71 10.88
CA MET A 108 8.30 -22.60 10.95
C MET A 108 8.88 -21.37 10.24
N ILE A 109 8.10 -20.79 9.32
CA ILE A 109 8.46 -19.53 8.65
C ILE A 109 7.54 -18.44 9.17
N HIS A 110 8.11 -17.52 9.95
CA HIS A 110 7.39 -16.33 10.38
C HIS A 110 7.53 -15.26 9.31
N ARG A 111 6.42 -14.62 8.93
CA ARG A 111 6.44 -13.53 7.96
C ARG A 111 5.51 -12.39 8.35
N ALA A 112 6.01 -11.17 8.20
CA ALA A 112 5.20 -9.97 8.18
C ALA A 112 5.42 -9.27 6.85
N LEU A 113 4.35 -9.05 6.09
CA LEU A 113 4.45 -8.44 4.76
C LEU A 113 4.48 -6.91 4.85
N PHE A 114 3.56 -6.33 5.62
CA PHE A 114 3.48 -4.88 5.84
C PHE A 114 4.15 -4.43 7.14
N GLY A 115 4.60 -5.38 7.97
CA GLY A 115 4.86 -5.09 9.38
C GLY A 115 3.55 -4.75 10.10
N SER A 116 3.57 -3.74 10.97
CA SER A 116 2.33 -3.19 11.54
C SER A 116 1.64 -2.27 10.54
N ILE A 117 0.31 -2.33 10.50
CA ILE A 117 -0.49 -1.52 9.58
C ILE A 117 -0.32 -0.03 9.89
N GLU A 118 -0.20 0.33 11.17
CA GLU A 118 0.00 1.69 11.63
C GLU A 118 1.32 2.27 11.10
N ARG A 119 2.42 1.50 11.19
CA ARG A 119 3.72 1.92 10.66
C ARG A 119 3.68 2.01 9.15
N PHE A 120 3.08 1.02 8.48
CA PHE A 120 2.98 1.01 7.02
C PHE A 120 2.23 2.23 6.50
N LEU A 121 1.08 2.58 7.10
CA LEU A 121 0.34 3.79 6.76
C LEU A 121 1.15 5.06 7.04
N GLY A 122 1.93 5.11 8.12
CA GLY A 122 2.86 6.21 8.40
C GLY A 122 3.88 6.39 7.28
N VAL A 123 4.55 5.30 6.88
CA VAL A 123 5.52 5.30 5.79
C VAL A 123 4.88 5.74 4.48
N LEU A 124 3.71 5.20 4.12
CA LEU A 124 3.03 5.59 2.88
C LEU A 124 2.57 7.05 2.91
N THR A 125 2.11 7.55 4.06
CA THR A 125 1.73 8.96 4.21
C THR A 125 2.90 9.87 3.92
N GLU A 126 4.08 9.55 4.47
CA GLU A 126 5.29 10.34 4.22
C GLU A 126 5.82 10.16 2.79
N HIS A 127 5.81 8.93 2.26
CA HIS A 127 6.24 8.60 0.90
C HIS A 127 5.45 9.38 -0.15
N TYR A 128 4.12 9.44 -0.01
CA TYR A 128 3.24 10.20 -0.90
C TYR A 128 3.10 11.68 -0.50
N ALA A 129 3.73 12.11 0.59
CA ALA A 129 3.46 13.38 1.25
C ALA A 129 1.95 13.63 1.46
N GLY A 130 1.15 12.58 1.67
CA GLY A 130 -0.31 12.62 1.79
C GLY A 130 -1.10 12.69 0.47
N ALA A 131 -0.45 12.80 -0.70
CA ALA A 131 -1.10 12.71 -2.02
C ALA A 131 -1.23 11.25 -2.47
N PHE A 132 -2.02 10.47 -1.73
CA PHE A 132 -2.23 9.05 -2.02
C PHE A 132 -2.74 8.80 -3.45
N PRO A 133 -2.37 7.67 -4.07
CA PRO A 133 -2.97 7.28 -5.34
C PRO A 133 -4.47 7.06 -5.19
N PRO A 134 -5.26 7.25 -6.27
CA PRO A 134 -6.71 7.13 -6.25
C PRO A 134 -7.21 5.91 -5.49
N TRP A 135 -6.62 4.74 -5.69
CA TRP A 135 -7.07 3.52 -5.02
C TRP A 135 -6.90 3.52 -3.49
N LEU A 136 -5.93 4.29 -2.96
CA LEU A 136 -5.67 4.46 -1.52
C LEU A 136 -6.29 5.72 -0.91
N ALA A 137 -6.66 6.71 -1.73
CA ALA A 137 -7.15 7.99 -1.23
C ALA A 137 -8.43 7.84 -0.39
N PRO A 138 -8.52 8.42 0.82
CA PRO A 138 -9.73 8.30 1.68
C PRO A 138 -11.00 8.77 0.98
N VAL A 139 -10.90 9.92 0.30
CA VAL A 139 -11.90 10.43 -0.65
C VAL A 139 -11.25 10.43 -2.02
N GLN A 140 -11.84 9.70 -2.97
CA GLN A 140 -11.29 9.55 -4.33
C GLN A 140 -11.82 10.66 -5.23
N VAL A 141 -13.11 10.95 -5.11
CA VAL A 141 -13.81 11.99 -5.86
C VAL A 141 -14.52 12.93 -4.91
N VAL A 142 -14.42 14.23 -5.15
CA VAL A 142 -15.33 15.22 -4.58
C VAL A 142 -16.10 15.91 -5.71
N ALA A 143 -17.43 15.78 -5.66
CA ALA A 143 -18.32 16.41 -6.61
C ALA A 143 -18.74 17.80 -6.09
N ILE A 144 -18.52 18.85 -6.87
CA ILE A 144 -18.72 20.23 -6.46
C ILE A 144 -19.72 20.93 -7.40
N PRO A 145 -20.95 21.20 -6.94
CA PRO A 145 -21.95 21.93 -7.73
C PRO A 145 -21.60 23.42 -7.79
N ILE A 146 -21.74 24.03 -8.98
CA ILE A 146 -21.58 25.50 -9.12
C ILE A 146 -22.72 26.28 -8.42
N ALA A 147 -23.90 25.68 -8.29
CA ALA A 147 -25.07 26.23 -7.61
C ALA A 147 -25.92 25.10 -7.03
N GLU A 148 -26.74 25.39 -6.02
CA GLU A 148 -27.61 24.41 -5.32
C GLU A 148 -28.49 23.60 -6.28
N ARG A 149 -29.01 24.23 -7.35
CA ARG A 149 -29.80 23.54 -8.39
C ARG A 149 -29.06 22.43 -9.16
N HIS A 150 -27.72 22.38 -9.10
CA HIS A 150 -26.92 21.32 -9.73
C HIS A 150 -26.63 20.15 -8.77
N GLU A 151 -27.07 20.22 -7.51
CA GLU A 151 -26.78 19.19 -6.51
C GLU A 151 -27.35 17.83 -6.90
N ASP A 152 -28.62 17.75 -7.29
CA ASP A 152 -29.26 16.48 -7.62
C ASP A 152 -28.57 15.78 -8.80
N TYR A 153 -28.07 16.55 -9.77
CA TYR A 153 -27.29 16.05 -10.88
C TYR A 153 -26.00 15.36 -10.42
N LEU A 154 -25.22 16.02 -9.55
CA LEU A 154 -23.99 15.45 -9.01
C LEU A 154 -24.23 14.33 -7.99
N VAL A 155 -25.38 14.33 -7.31
CA VAL A 155 -25.81 13.22 -6.43
C VAL A 155 -26.10 11.98 -7.24
N ALA A 156 -26.74 12.11 -8.41
CA ALA A 156 -26.97 11.00 -9.32
C ALA A 156 -25.65 10.41 -9.84
N LEU A 157 -24.70 11.26 -10.24
CA LEU A 157 -23.36 10.83 -10.64
C LEU A 157 -22.61 10.15 -9.49
N ALA A 158 -22.65 10.73 -8.29
CA ALA A 158 -22.02 10.15 -7.11
C ALA A 158 -22.63 8.78 -6.76
N ALA A 159 -23.94 8.59 -6.97
CA ALA A 159 -24.59 7.30 -6.77
C ALA A 159 -24.09 6.24 -7.78
N GLU A 160 -23.84 6.61 -9.04
CA GLU A 160 -23.23 5.70 -10.03
C GLU A 160 -21.79 5.34 -9.63
N LEU A 161 -20.96 6.33 -9.29
CA LEU A 161 -19.60 6.08 -8.79
C LEU A 161 -19.60 5.14 -7.57
N LYS A 162 -20.50 5.35 -6.60
CA LYS A 162 -20.63 4.47 -5.43
C LYS A 162 -21.04 3.04 -5.79
N ARG A 163 -21.88 2.84 -6.80
CA ARG A 163 -22.24 1.49 -7.30
C ARG A 163 -21.01 0.74 -7.83
N GLN A 164 -20.02 1.47 -8.35
CA GLN A 164 -18.74 0.93 -8.82
C GLN A 164 -17.67 0.84 -7.71
N GLY A 165 -18.04 1.03 -6.43
CA GLY A 165 -17.11 0.93 -5.30
C GLY A 165 -16.24 2.17 -5.07
N ILE A 166 -16.52 3.30 -5.73
CA ILE A 166 -15.77 4.54 -5.58
C ILE A 166 -16.22 5.32 -4.34
N ARG A 167 -15.24 5.79 -3.56
CA ARG A 167 -15.43 6.68 -2.41
C ARG A 167 -15.57 8.12 -2.90
N VAL A 168 -16.82 8.57 -2.99
CA VAL A 168 -17.18 9.91 -3.47
C VAL A 168 -18.03 10.68 -2.46
N GLU A 169 -17.73 11.98 -2.34
CA GLU A 169 -18.48 12.95 -1.55
C GLU A 169 -19.05 14.04 -2.47
N VAL A 170 -20.19 14.64 -2.08
CA VAL A 170 -20.77 15.80 -2.76
C VAL A 170 -20.65 16.99 -1.81
N ASP A 171 -19.94 18.04 -2.22
CA ASP A 171 -19.76 19.24 -1.40
C ASP A 171 -20.98 20.17 -1.49
N ARG A 172 -21.92 19.94 -0.57
CA ARG A 172 -23.16 20.74 -0.40
C ARG A 172 -23.00 21.93 0.56
N SER A 173 -21.76 22.34 0.88
CA SER A 173 -21.57 23.53 1.71
C SER A 173 -22.03 24.80 0.98
N ASP A 174 -22.31 25.85 1.73
CA ASP A 174 -22.61 27.20 1.23
C ASP A 174 -21.34 28.01 0.87
N ASP A 175 -20.16 27.37 0.92
CA ASP A 175 -18.89 27.97 0.57
C ASP A 175 -18.83 28.41 -0.90
N ARG A 176 -18.11 29.52 -1.15
CA ARG A 176 -17.82 29.96 -2.52
C ARG A 176 -17.03 28.90 -3.28
N MET A 177 -17.26 28.78 -4.58
CA MET A 177 -16.62 27.78 -5.46
C MET A 177 -15.09 27.72 -5.30
N GLN A 178 -14.41 28.87 -5.24
CA GLN A 178 -12.95 28.91 -5.06
C GLN A 178 -12.51 28.30 -3.71
N LYS A 179 -13.32 28.46 -2.66
CA LYS A 179 -13.06 27.88 -1.34
C LYS A 179 -13.28 26.37 -1.37
N LYS A 180 -14.34 25.88 -2.00
CA LYS A 180 -14.58 24.44 -2.20
C LYS A 180 -13.43 23.76 -2.94
N ILE A 181 -12.98 24.33 -4.07
CA ILE A 181 -11.81 23.85 -4.84
C ILE A 181 -10.56 23.85 -3.96
N ARG A 182 -10.31 24.96 -3.24
CA ARG A 182 -9.12 25.06 -2.37
C ARG A 182 -9.14 24.00 -1.27
N ASN A 183 -10.29 23.76 -0.63
CA ASN A 183 -10.42 22.75 0.42
C ASN A 183 -10.12 21.35 -0.16
N ALA A 184 -10.68 21.01 -1.32
CA ALA A 184 -10.42 19.75 -2.00
C ALA A 184 -8.95 19.57 -2.41
N GLN A 185 -8.31 20.63 -2.90
CA GLN A 185 -6.87 20.64 -3.24
C GLN A 185 -6.00 20.45 -1.99
N LEU A 186 -6.31 21.14 -0.89
CA LEU A 186 -5.59 20.99 0.39
C LEU A 186 -5.77 19.60 0.99
N ALA A 187 -6.95 19.00 0.83
CA ALA A 187 -7.24 17.63 1.20
C ALA A 187 -6.64 16.60 0.21
N LYS A 188 -6.02 17.05 -0.89
CA LYS A 188 -5.35 16.22 -1.90
C LYS A 188 -6.28 15.18 -2.55
N VAL A 189 -7.56 15.52 -2.70
CA VAL A 189 -8.53 14.65 -3.38
C VAL A 189 -8.08 14.47 -4.85
N PRO A 190 -7.93 13.22 -5.35
CA PRO A 190 -7.44 12.97 -6.70
C PRO A 190 -8.29 13.63 -7.79
N PHE A 191 -9.61 13.53 -7.67
CA PHE A 191 -10.57 14.05 -8.65
C PHE A 191 -11.54 15.04 -8.01
N MET A 192 -11.53 16.29 -8.48
CA MET A 192 -12.66 17.20 -8.30
C MET A 192 -13.53 17.13 -9.55
N VAL A 193 -14.82 16.85 -9.38
CA VAL A 193 -15.79 16.79 -10.48
C VAL A 193 -16.77 17.93 -10.30
N ILE A 194 -16.87 18.84 -11.27
CA ILE A 194 -17.60 20.09 -11.18
C ILE A 194 -18.73 20.10 -12.22
N ALA A 195 -19.90 20.63 -11.86
CA ALA A 195 -20.99 20.82 -12.81
C ALA A 195 -21.68 22.18 -12.63
N GLY A 196 -21.85 22.91 -13.73
CA GLY A 196 -22.71 24.08 -13.89
C GLY A 196 -23.88 23.83 -14.84
N ASP A 197 -24.62 24.89 -15.16
CA ASP A 197 -25.79 24.80 -16.05
C ASP A 197 -25.45 24.13 -17.39
N ARG A 198 -24.32 24.53 -18.01
CA ARG A 198 -23.86 23.96 -19.28
C ARG A 198 -23.55 22.46 -19.18
N ASP A 199 -22.85 22.04 -18.12
CA ASP A 199 -22.50 20.64 -17.92
C ASP A 199 -23.77 19.79 -17.73
N VAL A 200 -24.77 20.31 -16.99
CA VAL A 200 -26.06 19.66 -16.77
C VAL A 200 -26.84 19.51 -18.08
N ASP A 201 -26.92 20.58 -18.89
CA ASP A 201 -27.62 20.56 -20.18
C ASP A 201 -26.97 19.59 -21.18
N GLU A 202 -25.65 19.45 -21.15
CA GLU A 202 -24.88 18.59 -22.05
C GLU A 202 -24.72 17.14 -21.51
N GLY A 203 -25.19 16.83 -20.29
CA GLY A 203 -24.99 15.52 -19.67
C GLY A 203 -23.52 15.20 -19.36
N ALA A 204 -22.75 16.26 -19.07
CA ALA A 204 -21.31 16.23 -18.87
C ALA A 204 -20.91 16.72 -17.46
N VAL A 205 -19.61 16.70 -17.18
CA VAL A 205 -18.94 17.29 -16.01
C VAL A 205 -17.57 17.81 -16.38
N SER A 206 -17.02 18.68 -15.53
CA SER A 206 -15.66 19.18 -15.66
C SER A 206 -14.75 18.61 -14.56
N PHE A 207 -13.65 17.98 -14.95
CA PHE A 207 -12.61 17.51 -14.04
C PHE A 207 -11.65 18.64 -13.68
N ARG A 208 -11.23 18.63 -12.43
CA ARG A 208 -10.02 19.30 -11.97
C ARG A 208 -9.20 18.33 -11.14
N TYR A 209 -7.97 18.09 -11.59
CA TYR A 209 -7.04 17.18 -10.92
C TYR A 209 -6.25 17.93 -9.85
N ARG A 210 -5.69 17.20 -8.89
CA ARG A 210 -4.79 17.76 -7.87
C ARG A 210 -3.54 18.44 -8.46
N SER A 211 -3.11 18.03 -9.67
CA SER A 211 -2.03 18.65 -10.44
C SER A 211 -2.37 20.09 -10.87
N GLY A 212 -3.66 20.45 -10.88
CA GLY A 212 -4.17 21.71 -11.41
C GLY A 212 -4.69 21.60 -12.84
N GLU A 213 -4.44 20.48 -13.53
CA GLU A 213 -5.00 20.19 -14.85
C GLU A 213 -6.54 20.15 -14.81
N GLN A 214 -7.15 20.53 -15.92
CA GLN A 214 -8.60 20.57 -16.08
C GLN A 214 -9.00 19.94 -17.40
N ASP A 215 -10.12 19.22 -17.38
CA ASP A 215 -10.76 18.69 -18.58
C ASP A 215 -12.27 18.92 -18.48
N ASN A 216 -12.82 19.71 -19.40
CA ASN A 216 -14.18 20.24 -19.29
C ASN A 216 -15.12 19.56 -20.30
N GLY A 217 -16.39 19.43 -19.94
CA GLY A 217 -17.39 18.84 -20.85
C GLY A 217 -17.20 17.34 -21.07
N VAL A 218 -16.68 16.62 -20.08
CA VAL A 218 -16.53 15.16 -20.12
C VAL A 218 -17.90 14.51 -19.88
N PRO A 219 -18.42 13.70 -20.80
CA PRO A 219 -19.68 12.98 -20.61
C PRO A 219 -19.69 12.17 -19.32
N THR A 220 -20.83 12.13 -18.63
CA THR A 220 -20.93 11.49 -17.31
C THR A 220 -20.57 10.00 -17.30
N ASP A 221 -20.91 9.25 -18.35
CA ASP A 221 -20.54 7.85 -18.52
C ASP A 221 -19.02 7.68 -18.67
N GLU A 222 -18.38 8.60 -19.39
CA GLU A 222 -16.93 8.64 -19.53
C GLU A 222 -16.25 9.05 -18.22
N ALA A 223 -16.78 10.02 -17.50
CA ALA A 223 -16.27 10.45 -16.21
C ALA A 223 -16.23 9.29 -15.20
N VAL A 224 -17.31 8.48 -15.14
CA VAL A 224 -17.36 7.27 -14.31
C VAL A 224 -16.27 6.28 -14.74
N ARG A 225 -16.18 5.96 -16.04
CA ARG A 225 -15.17 5.02 -16.56
C ARG A 225 -13.75 5.45 -16.22
N ARG A 226 -13.42 6.73 -16.41
CA ARG A 226 -12.07 7.26 -16.14
C ARG A 226 -11.69 7.12 -14.66
N VAL A 227 -12.60 7.43 -13.74
CA VAL A 227 -12.33 7.29 -12.30
C VAL A 227 -12.17 5.83 -11.91
N VAL A 228 -13.05 4.95 -12.40
CA VAL A 228 -13.01 3.51 -12.09
C VAL A 228 -11.71 2.90 -12.63
N ASP A 229 -11.36 3.15 -13.90
CA ASP A 229 -10.14 2.63 -14.52
C ASP A 229 -8.89 3.09 -13.75
N ALA A 230 -8.86 4.37 -13.33
CA ALA A 230 -7.75 4.89 -12.56
C ALA A 230 -7.55 4.18 -11.21
N VAL A 231 -8.66 3.85 -10.53
CA VAL A 231 -8.66 3.14 -9.25
C VAL A 231 -8.31 1.66 -9.43
N GLU A 232 -8.90 0.98 -10.40
CA GLU A 232 -8.67 -0.45 -10.65
C GLU A 232 -7.24 -0.73 -11.12
N ARG A 233 -6.70 0.13 -11.98
CA ARG A 233 -5.33 0.03 -12.50
C ARG A 233 -4.28 0.60 -11.56
N ARG A 234 -4.71 1.17 -10.42
CA ARG A 234 -3.85 1.74 -9.37
C ARG A 234 -2.89 2.81 -9.91
N VAL A 235 -3.33 3.58 -10.91
CA VAL A 235 -2.50 4.60 -11.56
C VAL A 235 -2.55 5.92 -10.81
N GLN A 236 -1.46 6.68 -10.89
CA GLN A 236 -1.40 8.03 -10.34
C GLN A 236 -1.99 9.04 -11.33
N VAL A 237 -2.75 10.01 -10.80
CA VAL A 237 -3.41 11.10 -11.56
C VAL A 237 -3.00 12.49 -11.11
#